data_AF-A0A2D7NJ63-F1
#
_entry.id   AF-A0A2D7NJ63-F1
#
_cell.length_a   1.000
_cell.length_b   1.000
_cell.length_c   1.000
_cell.angle_alpha   90.00
_cell.angle_beta   90.00
_cell.angle_gamma   90.00
#
_symmetry.space_group_name_H-M   'P 1'
#
loop_
_entity.id
_entity.type
_entity.pdbx_description
1 polymer ?
#
loop_
_entity_poly.entity_id
_entity_poly.type
_entity_poly.pdbx_seq_one_letter_code
_entity_poly.pdbx_strand_id
1 'polypeptide(L)' 'MTGEPPARKTIARSLGECVGHIARGLRSSGEPERTEVRRSSEVRTDQGVVLRRTVVEEVELKQDPFEGSTEQAG' A
#
# COMPACT_ATOMS: atom_id res chain seq x y z
N MET A 1 -34.60 10.29 31.31
CA MET A 1 -33.58 10.15 30.24
C MET A 1 -32.78 11.44 30.18
N THR A 2 -31.76 11.60 31.02
CA THR A 2 -30.87 12.79 30.97
C THR A 2 -29.74 12.47 30.00
N GLY A 3 -29.92 12.84 28.73
CA GLY A 3 -28.84 12.80 27.76
C GLY A 3 -27.90 13.98 28.03
N GLU A 4 -26.73 13.71 28.58
CA GLU A 4 -25.65 14.71 28.62
C GLU A 4 -25.31 15.13 27.18
N PRO A 5 -25.15 16.44 26.90
CA PRO A 5 -24.69 16.88 25.60
C PRO A 5 -23.28 16.31 25.36
N PRO A 6 -22.97 15.80 24.15
CA PRO A 6 -21.66 15.24 23.87
C PRO A 6 -20.59 16.31 24.13
N ALA A 7 -19.65 16.00 25.02
CA ALA A 7 -18.55 16.89 25.37
C ALA A 7 -17.86 17.37 24.08
N ARG A 8 -17.85 18.68 23.84
CA ARG A 8 -17.23 19.26 22.64
C ARG A 8 -15.78 18.79 22.57
N LYS A 9 -15.39 18.22 21.42
CA LYS A 9 -14.02 17.78 21.20
C LYS A 9 -13.09 18.96 21.41
N THR A 10 -12.09 18.77 22.26
CA THR A 10 -11.05 19.75 22.47
C THR A 10 -10.25 19.91 21.18
N ILE A 11 -9.68 21.10 20.95
CA ILE A 11 -8.84 21.38 19.77
C ILE A 11 -7.69 20.35 19.68
N ALA A 12 -7.09 20.00 20.82
CA ALA A 12 -6.06 18.97 20.91
C ALA A 12 -6.52 17.60 20.40
N ARG A 13 -7.76 17.19 20.72
CA ARG A 13 -8.35 15.93 20.22
C ARG A 13 -8.56 15.98 18.70
N SER A 14 -9.11 17.08 18.18
CA SER A 14 -9.35 17.23 16.73
C SER A 14 -8.05 17.24 15.92
N LEU A 15 -6.99 17.86 16.45
CA LEU A 15 -5.65 17.84 15.85
C LEU A 15 -5.03 16.44 15.88
N GLY A 16 -5.13 15.73 17.00
CA GLY A 16 -4.66 14.35 17.12
C GLY A 16 -5.38 13.40 16.15
N GLU A 17 -6.70 13.53 16.01
CA GLU A 17 -7.50 12.77 15.05
C GLU A 17 -7.07 13.08 13.61
N CYS A 18 -6.88 14.36 13.27
CA CYS A 18 -6.43 14.78 11.94
C CYS A 18 -5.04 14.23 11.58
N VAL A 19 -4.06 14.38 12.49
CA VAL A 19 -2.70 13.83 12.29
C VAL A 19 -2.71 12.31 12.21
N GLY A 20 -3.55 11.64 13.00
CA GLY A 20 -3.74 10.19 12.95
C GLY A 20 -4.25 9.71 11.60
N HIS A 21 -5.18 10.43 10.97
CA HIS A 21 -5.67 10.12 9.63
C HIS A 21 -4.60 10.31 8.55
N ILE A 22 -3.79 11.37 8.64
CA ILE A 22 -2.67 11.61 7.71
C ILE A 22 -1.62 10.51 7.85
N ALA A 23 -1.20 10.20 9.08
CA ALA A 23 -0.21 9.15 9.34
C ALA A 23 -0.71 7.77 8.87
N ARG A 24 -2.01 7.49 8.99
CA ARG A 24 -2.62 6.26 8.47
C ARG A 24 -2.57 6.22 6.93
N GLY A 25 -2.85 7.33 6.26
CA GLY A 25 -2.77 7.44 4.79
C GLY A 25 -1.34 7.30 4.26
N LEU A 26 -0.34 7.82 4.96
CA LEU A 26 1.07 7.65 4.61
C LEU A 26 1.59 6.25 4.91
N ARG A 27 1.06 5.58 5.94
CA ARG A 27 1.38 4.16 6.18
C ARG A 27 0.70 3.24 5.15
N SER A 28 -0.47 3.63 4.65
CA SER A 28 -1.17 2.90 3.59
C SER A 28 -0.76 3.31 2.18
N SER A 29 0.11 4.31 2.02
CA SER A 29 0.70 4.65 0.72
C SER A 29 1.89 3.75 0.38
N GLY A 30 1.91 2.53 0.94
CA GLY A 30 2.69 1.45 0.36
C GLY A 30 2.27 1.37 -1.10
N GLU A 31 3.22 1.62 -2.00
CA GLU A 31 3.02 1.26 -3.40
C GLU A 31 2.36 -0.12 -3.46
N PRO A 32 1.38 -0.33 -4.36
CA PRO A 32 0.75 -1.64 -4.48
C PRO A 32 1.86 -2.69 -4.51
N GLU A 33 1.74 -3.72 -3.69
CA GLU A 33 2.73 -4.78 -3.62
C GLU A 33 2.82 -5.42 -5.01
N ARG A 34 3.86 -5.01 -5.76
CA ARG A 34 4.14 -5.49 -7.10
C ARG A 34 5.10 -6.64 -6.97
N THR A 35 4.65 -7.81 -7.41
CA THR A 35 5.50 -8.98 -7.50
C THR A 35 6.07 -9.03 -8.91
N GLU A 36 7.40 -8.95 -9.03
CA GLU A 36 8.11 -9.14 -10.29
C GLU A 36 7.95 -10.60 -10.73
N VAL A 37 7.19 -10.83 -11.79
CA VAL A 37 6.91 -12.19 -12.30
C VAL A 37 7.96 -12.66 -13.28
N ARG A 38 8.60 -11.73 -14.01
CA ARG A 38 9.62 -12.10 -14.98
C ARG A 38 10.56 -10.94 -15.28
N ARG A 39 11.86 -11.24 -15.23
CA ARG A 39 12.94 -10.38 -15.74
C ARG A 39 13.58 -11.02 -16.96
N SER A 40 13.79 -10.26 -18.02
CA SER A 40 14.68 -10.66 -19.11
C SER A 40 15.59 -9.51 -19.53
N SER A 41 16.83 -9.83 -19.86
CA SER A 41 17.79 -8.86 -20.38
C SER A 41 18.37 -9.37 -21.69
N GLU A 42 18.36 -8.50 -22.69
CA GLU A 42 18.96 -8.76 -23.99
C GLU A 42 20.14 -7.82 -24.19
N VAL A 43 21.29 -8.39 -24.55
CA VAL A 43 22.51 -7.63 -24.83
C VAL A 43 22.85 -7.83 -26.31
N ARG A 44 22.90 -6.73 -27.06
CA ARG A 44 23.38 -6.71 -28.45
C ARG A 44 24.58 -5.81 -28.54
N THR A 45 25.57 -6.23 -29.32
CA THR A 45 26.67 -5.36 -29.71
C THR A 45 26.49 -5.00 -31.17
N ASP A 46 26.35 -3.72 -31.47
CA ASP A 46 26.20 -3.20 -32.83
C ASP A 46 27.15 -2.03 -33.03
N GLN A 47 27.94 -2.06 -34.11
CA GLN A 47 28.91 -1.02 -34.49
C GLN A 47 29.78 -0.49 -33.33
N GLY A 48 30.22 -1.37 -32.43
CA GLY A 48 31.08 -1.00 -31.29
C GLY A 48 30.35 -0.43 -30.07
N VAL A 49 29.02 -0.38 -30.09
CA VAL A 49 28.17 0.04 -28.96
C VAL A 49 27.47 -1.17 -28.35
N VAL A 50 27.46 -1.25 -27.01
CA VAL A 50 26.71 -2.27 -26.27
C VAL A 50 25.32 -1.74 -25.93
N LEU A 51 24.31 -2.35 -26.53
CA LEU A 51 22.90 -2.08 -26.27
C LEU A 51 22.38 -3.12 -25.27
N ARG A 52 21.89 -2.65 -24.12
CA ARG A 52 21.27 -3.50 -23.09
C ARG A 52 19.80 -3.12 -22.94
N ARG A 53 18.90 -4.02 -23.31
CA ARG A 53 17.46 -3.89 -23.06
C ARG A 53 17.10 -4.75 -21.86
N THR A 54 16.42 -4.16 -20.87
CA THR A 54 15.83 -4.91 -19.75
C THR A 54 14.31 -4.80 -19.85
N VAL A 55 13.64 -5.94 -19.81
CA VAL A 55 12.18 -6.02 -19.72
C VAL A 55 11.84 -6.61 -18.36
N VAL A 56 11.01 -5.87 -17.60
CA VAL A 56 10.49 -6.27 -16.29
C VAL A 56 8.98 -6.37 -16.44
N GLU A 57 8.44 -7.55 -16.15
CA GLU A 57 7.01 -7.81 -16.11
C GLU A 57 6.56 -7.87 -14.64
N GLU A 58 5.59 -7.04 -14.28
CA GLU A 58 5.05 -6.89 -12.92
C GLU A 58 3.55 -7.16 -12.91
N VAL A 59 3.04 -7.73 -11.83
CA VAL A 59 1.60 -7.87 -11.57
C VAL A 59 1.21 -7.17 -10.27
N GLU A 60 0.06 -6.50 -10.26
CA GLU A 60 -0.51 -5.86 -9.07
C GLU A 60 -1.51 -6.83 -8.42
N LEU A 61 -1.24 -7.20 -7.16
CA LEU A 61 -2.17 -7.99 -6.37
C LEU A 61 -3.17 -7.06 -5.69
N LYS A 62 -4.47 -7.25 -5.98
CA LYS A 62 -5.53 -6.61 -5.19
C LYS A 62 -5.66 -7.40 -3.89
N GLN A 63 -5.27 -6.78 -2.77
CA GLN A 63 -5.55 -7.35 -1.46
C GLN A 63 -7.07 -7.38 -1.26
N ASP A 64 -7.66 -8.57 -1.26
CA ASP A 64 -9.07 -8.73 -0.91
C ASP A 64 -9.24 -8.41 0.58
N PRO A 65 -10.13 -7.48 1.00
CA PRO A 65 -10.24 -7.07 2.40
C PRO A 65 -10.74 -8.13 3.39
N PHE A 66 -10.96 -9.38 2.97
CA PHE A 66 -11.77 -10.36 3.72
C PHE A 66 -11.14 -11.75 3.93
N GLU A 67 -9.88 -11.99 3.61
CA GLU A 67 -9.23 -13.27 3.97
C GLU A 67 -8.59 -13.20 5.36
N GLY A 68 -9.42 -13.38 6.40
CA GLY A 68 -8.96 -13.35 7.78
C GLY A 68 -9.94 -13.86 8.82
N SER A 69 -10.82 -14.82 8.49
CA SER A 69 -11.67 -15.46 9.49
C SER A 69 -12.24 -16.81 9.04
N THR A 70 -11.38 -17.80 8.76
CA THR A 70 -11.82 -19.20 8.82
C THR A 70 -10.67 -20.11 9.22
N GLU A 71 -10.28 -20.06 10.50
CA GLU A 71 -9.72 -21.24 11.18
C GLU A 71 -9.78 -21.05 12.70
N GLN A 72 -10.89 -21.48 13.30
CA GLN A 72 -10.95 -22.19 14.59
C GLN A 72 -12.40 -22.46 14.97
N ALA A 73 -12.83 -23.71 14.81
CA ALA A 73 -13.81 -24.36 15.67
C ALA A 73 -13.58 -25.87 15.57
N GLY A 74 -12.78 -26.38 16.50
CA GLY A 74 -12.88 -27.77 16.94
C GLY A 74 -14.07 -27.93 17.90
#